data_AF-E9DNE2-F1
#
_entry.id   AF-E9DNE2-F1
#
_cell.length_a   1.000
_cell.length_b   1.000
_cell.length_c   1.000
_cell.angle_alpha   90.00
_cell.angle_beta   90.00
_cell.angle_gamma   90.00
#
_symmetry.space_group_name_H-M   'P 1'
#
loop_
_entity.id
_entity.type
_entity.pdbx_description
1 polymer ?
#
loop_
_entity_poly.entity_id
_entity_poly.type
_entity_poly.pdbx_seq_one_letter_code
_entity_poly.pdbx_strand_id
1 'polypeptide(L)'
;MDEQNYNLEQSIAGLDKLLDLSAKETDKNACEAIAKKAKIIYEQHPESEDIALRYVKTLSNSADKQTEIGEVNRTVEKVKIIYEKFHNSEEIASWYAGALSKLTDKQTEIEEVNRTVEKVKIIYEKFHNSERI
;
A
#
# COMPACT_ATOMS: atom_id res chain seq x y z
N MET A 1 -12.93 -20.09 -20.35
CA MET A 1 -12.32 -18.89 -19.73
C MET A 1 -12.53 -17.76 -20.73
N ASP A 2 -13.19 -16.68 -20.35
CA ASP A 2 -13.35 -15.51 -21.22
C ASP A 2 -12.10 -14.61 -21.14
N GLU A 3 -11.98 -13.68 -22.11
CA GLU A 3 -10.83 -12.79 -22.25
C GLU A 3 -10.63 -11.88 -21.01
N GLN A 4 -11.72 -11.53 -20.32
CA GLN A 4 -11.66 -10.72 -19.10
C GLN A 4 -11.03 -11.47 -17.93
N ASN A 5 -11.41 -12.73 -17.71
CA ASN A 5 -10.79 -13.56 -16.68
C ASN A 5 -9.31 -13.84 -16.98
N TYR A 6 -8.97 -14.08 -18.24
CA TYR A 6 -7.58 -14.28 -18.65
C TYR A 6 -6.69 -13.05 -18.37
N ASN A 7 -7.19 -11.85 -18.69
CA ASN A 7 -6.48 -10.60 -18.41
C ASN A 7 -6.31 -10.36 -16.91
N LEU A 8 -7.31 -10.73 -16.09
CA LEU A 8 -7.23 -10.61 -14.63
C LEU A 8 -6.16 -11.53 -14.03
N GLU A 9 -6.13 -12.81 -14.44
CA GLU A 9 -5.13 -13.77 -13.97
C GLU A 9 -3.70 -13.34 -14.34
N GLN A 10 -3.50 -12.80 -15.55
CA GLN A 10 -2.21 -12.26 -15.97
C GLN A 10 -1.78 -11.05 -15.13
N SER A 11 -2.70 -10.15 -14.83
CA SER A 11 -2.45 -8.98 -13.97
C SER A 11 -2.05 -9.40 -12.55
N ILE A 12 -2.74 -10.40 -11.98
CA ILE A 12 -2.40 -10.98 -10.67
C ILE A 12 -0.99 -11.58 -10.70
N ALA A 13 -0.69 -12.45 -11.67
CA ALA A 13 0.63 -13.07 -11.79
C ALA A 13 1.76 -12.05 -12.00
N GLY A 14 1.49 -10.98 -12.78
CA GLY A 14 2.41 -9.87 -12.98
C GLY A 14 2.71 -9.13 -11.68
N LEU A 15 1.68 -8.85 -10.88
CA LEU A 15 1.82 -8.20 -9.58
C LEU A 15 2.51 -9.09 -8.54
N ASP A 16 2.24 -10.39 -8.51
CA ASP A 16 2.94 -11.33 -7.62
C ASP A 16 4.45 -11.32 -7.88
N LYS A 17 4.85 -11.33 -9.15
CA LYS A 17 6.26 -11.23 -9.53
C LYS A 17 6.87 -9.89 -9.09
N LEU A 18 6.16 -8.78 -9.26
CA LEU A 18 6.63 -7.45 -8.83
C LEU A 18 6.74 -7.36 -7.31
N LEU A 19 5.80 -7.95 -6.57
CA LEU A 19 5.80 -8.02 -5.13
C LEU A 19 7.03 -8.79 -4.63
N ASP A 20 7.28 -9.99 -5.16
CA ASP A 20 8.44 -10.82 -4.84
C ASP A 20 9.77 -10.12 -5.12
N LEU A 21 9.85 -9.39 -6.24
CA LEU A 21 11.02 -8.58 -6.58
C LEU A 21 11.19 -7.44 -5.59
N SER A 22 10.13 -6.69 -5.28
CA SER A 22 10.20 -5.55 -4.34
C SER A 22 10.64 -5.96 -2.94
N ALA A 23 10.31 -7.17 -2.49
CA ALA A 23 10.70 -7.67 -1.18
C ALA A 23 12.21 -7.95 -1.04
N LYS A 24 12.90 -8.20 -2.16
CA LYS A 24 14.33 -8.54 -2.22
C LYS A 24 15.19 -7.38 -2.71
N GLU A 25 14.58 -6.43 -3.42
CA GLU A 25 15.27 -5.27 -3.97
C GLU A 25 15.73 -4.30 -2.87
N THR A 26 16.95 -3.80 -3.02
CA THR A 26 17.58 -2.89 -2.06
C THR A 26 17.88 -1.53 -2.68
N ASP A 27 17.98 -1.46 -4.01
CA ASP A 27 18.14 -0.20 -4.72
C ASP A 27 16.82 0.59 -4.74
N LYS A 28 16.88 1.83 -4.24
CA LYS A 28 15.71 2.72 -4.15
C LYS A 28 15.07 2.97 -5.52
N ASN A 29 15.87 3.22 -6.56
CA ASN A 29 15.36 3.55 -7.88
C ASN A 29 14.68 2.34 -8.54
N ALA A 30 15.23 1.14 -8.33
CA ALA A 30 14.63 -0.11 -8.76
C ALA A 30 13.30 -0.37 -8.05
N CYS A 31 13.22 -0.17 -6.73
CA CYS A 31 11.96 -0.23 -5.98
C CYS A 31 10.91 0.74 -6.53
N GLU A 32 11.27 1.99 -6.82
CA GLU A 32 10.36 2.96 -7.41
C GLU A 32 9.89 2.55 -8.81
N ALA A 33 10.77 1.97 -9.63
CA ALA A 33 10.42 1.46 -10.95
C ALA A 33 9.45 0.27 -10.85
N ILE A 34 9.65 -0.63 -9.88
CA ILE A 34 8.74 -1.74 -9.57
C ILE A 34 7.37 -1.19 -9.16
N ALA A 35 7.33 -0.23 -8.23
CA ALA A 35 6.08 0.41 -7.80
C ALA A 35 5.33 1.09 -8.96
N LYS A 36 6.04 1.74 -9.89
CA LYS A 36 5.44 2.33 -11.10
C LYS A 36 4.83 1.27 -12.02
N LYS A 37 5.49 0.14 -12.21
CA LYS A 37 4.94 -0.98 -13.00
C LYS A 37 3.71 -1.59 -12.32
N ALA A 38 3.75 -1.78 -11.01
CA ALA A 38 2.63 -2.29 -10.24
C ALA A 38 1.41 -1.36 -10.32
N LYS A 39 1.64 -0.05 -10.30
CA LYS A 39 0.60 0.96 -10.51
C LYS A 39 -0.11 0.78 -11.86
N ILE A 40 0.65 0.60 -12.95
CA ILE A 40 0.08 0.43 -14.30
C ILE A 40 -0.84 -0.80 -14.35
N ILE A 41 -0.44 -1.91 -13.71
CA ILE A 41 -1.27 -3.13 -13.65
C ILE A 41 -2.53 -2.88 -12.81
N TYR A 42 -2.40 -2.21 -11.67
CA TYR A 42 -3.55 -1.84 -10.84
C TYR A 42 -4.58 -0.99 -11.60
N GLU A 43 -4.13 -0.02 -12.39
CA GLU A 43 -5.00 0.87 -13.16
C GLU A 43 -5.80 0.14 -14.26
N GLN A 44 -5.41 -1.07 -14.65
CA GLN A 44 -6.19 -1.92 -15.58
C GLN A 44 -7.39 -2.58 -14.91
N HIS A 45 -7.32 -2.81 -13.60
CA HIS A 45 -8.35 -3.48 -12.81
C HIS A 45 -8.58 -2.78 -11.46
N PRO A 46 -8.93 -1.49 -11.46
CA PRO A 46 -8.92 -0.69 -10.23
C PRO A 46 -10.01 -1.11 -9.24
N GLU A 47 -11.01 -1.87 -9.67
CA GLU A 47 -12.10 -2.41 -8.83
C GLU A 47 -11.76 -3.76 -8.17
N SER A 48 -10.64 -4.39 -8.51
CA SER A 48 -10.22 -5.65 -7.90
C SER A 48 -9.46 -5.40 -6.60
N GLU A 49 -10.05 -5.81 -5.47
CA GLU A 49 -9.43 -5.72 -4.14
C GLU A 49 -8.13 -6.54 -4.09
N ASP A 50 -8.10 -7.70 -4.73
CA ASP A 50 -6.95 -8.61 -4.74
C ASP A 50 -5.73 -8.00 -5.46
N ILE A 51 -5.98 -7.26 -6.55
CA ILE A 51 -4.97 -6.49 -7.28
C ILE A 51 -4.56 -5.25 -6.47
N ALA A 52 -5.53 -4.53 -5.89
CA ALA A 52 -5.28 -3.38 -5.05
C ALA A 52 -4.37 -3.73 -3.86
N LEU A 53 -4.63 -4.85 -3.21
CA LEU A 53 -3.84 -5.36 -2.09
C LEU A 53 -2.39 -5.65 -2.49
N ARG A 54 -2.16 -6.33 -3.63
CA ARG A 54 -0.79 -6.58 -4.12
C ARG A 54 -0.05 -5.28 -4.46
N TYR A 55 -0.75 -4.32 -5.05
CA TYR A 55 -0.17 -3.02 -5.33
C TYR A 55 0.21 -2.28 -4.04
N VAL A 56 -0.67 -2.27 -3.02
CA VAL A 56 -0.38 -1.70 -1.70
C VAL A 56 0.82 -2.35 -1.02
N LYS A 57 0.92 -3.69 -1.07
CA LYS A 57 2.08 -4.45 -0.57
C LYS A 57 3.37 -4.00 -1.28
N THR A 58 3.33 -3.90 -2.61
CA THR A 58 4.47 -3.47 -3.42
C THR A 58 4.89 -2.02 -3.12
N LEU A 59 3.92 -1.11 -2.97
CA LEU A 59 4.19 0.28 -2.55
C LEU A 59 4.86 0.33 -1.18
N SER A 60 4.40 -0.50 -0.24
CA SER A 60 4.89 -0.53 1.13
C SER A 60 6.33 -1.03 1.23
N ASN A 61 6.69 -2.05 0.43
CA ASN A 61 8.08 -2.51 0.29
C ASN A 61 8.98 -1.43 -0.33
N SER A 62 8.46 -0.69 -1.32
CA SER A 62 9.20 0.44 -1.88
C SER A 62 9.39 1.58 -0.87
N ALA A 63 8.42 1.83 0.01
CA ALA A 63 8.51 2.85 1.05
C ALA A 63 9.56 2.54 2.11
N ASP A 64 9.92 1.27 2.32
CA ASP A 64 11.01 0.89 3.23
C ASP A 64 12.38 1.42 2.80
N LYS A 65 12.51 1.85 1.54
CA LYS A 65 13.74 2.46 1.01
C LYS A 65 13.66 3.99 0.94
N GLN A 66 12.53 4.58 1.31
CA GLN A 66 12.32 6.03 1.31
C GLN A 66 12.86 6.62 2.61
N THR A 67 13.72 7.62 2.50
CA THR A 67 14.35 8.29 3.65
C THR A 67 13.74 9.66 3.93
N GLU A 68 13.18 10.30 2.92
CA GLU A 68 12.61 11.63 3.02
C GLU A 68 11.12 11.56 3.37
N ILE A 69 10.70 12.38 4.34
CA ILE A 69 9.30 12.46 4.78
C ILE A 69 8.33 12.75 3.62
N GLY A 70 8.75 13.55 2.63
CA GLY A 70 7.94 13.85 1.45
C GLY A 70 7.67 12.64 0.56
N GLU A 71 8.59 11.68 0.50
CA GLU A 71 8.42 10.43 -0.26
C GLU A 71 7.46 9.50 0.47
N VAL A 72 7.69 9.31 1.78
CA VAL A 72 6.82 8.50 2.65
C VAL A 72 5.39 9.04 2.62
N ASN A 73 5.21 10.36 2.73
CA ASN A 73 3.90 11.01 2.62
C ASN A 73 3.18 10.71 1.30
N ARG A 74 3.90 10.75 0.17
CA ARG A 74 3.32 10.40 -1.15
C ARG A 74 2.89 8.94 -1.21
N THR A 75 3.63 8.05 -0.57
CA THR A 75 3.24 6.63 -0.48
C THR A 75 2.02 6.45 0.42
N VAL A 76 2.00 7.09 1.59
CA VAL A 76 0.85 7.08 2.50
C VAL A 76 -0.42 7.57 1.80
N GLU A 77 -0.36 8.67 1.03
CA GLU A 77 -1.53 9.18 0.32
C GLU A 77 -2.04 8.20 -0.74
N LYS A 78 -1.14 7.51 -1.46
CA LYS A 78 -1.56 6.46 -2.42
C LYS A 78 -2.25 5.29 -1.71
N VAL A 79 -1.70 4.84 -0.59
CA VAL A 79 -2.29 3.73 0.19
C VAL A 79 -3.62 4.17 0.80
N LYS A 80 -3.74 5.42 1.27
CA LYS A 80 -4.99 6.01 1.75
C LYS A 80 -6.09 5.99 0.69
N ILE A 81 -5.80 6.42 -0.54
CA ILE A 81 -6.78 6.40 -1.64
C ILE A 81 -7.30 4.98 -1.88
N ILE A 82 -6.42 3.98 -1.82
CA ILE A 82 -6.80 2.57 -1.99
C ILE A 82 -7.61 2.09 -0.79
N TYR A 83 -7.22 2.44 0.43
CA TYR A 83 -7.99 2.15 1.64
C TYR A 83 -9.39 2.75 1.59
N GLU A 84 -9.54 4.02 1.19
CA GLU A 84 -10.86 4.66 1.07
C GLU A 84 -11.76 3.92 0.07
N LYS A 85 -11.18 3.44 -1.04
CA LYS A 85 -11.90 2.61 -2.01
C LYS A 85 -12.33 1.26 -1.44
N PHE A 86 -11.41 0.56 -0.78
CA PHE A 86 -11.64 -0.76 -0.17
C PHE A 86 -11.76 -0.65 1.35
N HIS A 87 -12.58 0.28 1.84
CA HIS A 87 -12.63 0.68 3.25
C HIS A 87 -13.03 -0.44 4.22
N ASN A 88 -13.59 -1.56 3.73
CA ASN A 88 -13.95 -2.73 4.53
C ASN A 88 -12.91 -3.86 4.48
N SER A 89 -11.81 -3.67 3.73
CA SER A 89 -10.73 -4.64 3.65
C SER A 89 -9.79 -4.52 4.85
N GLU A 90 -9.81 -5.54 5.70
CA GLU A 90 -8.91 -5.64 6.86
C GLU A 90 -7.43 -5.65 6.45
N GLU A 91 -7.09 -6.34 5.37
CA GLU A 91 -5.70 -6.40 4.90
C GLU A 91 -5.21 -5.02 4.47
N ILE A 92 -5.99 -4.31 3.65
CA ILE A 92 -5.60 -2.98 3.15
C ILE A 92 -5.56 -1.97 4.30
N ALA A 93 -6.49 -2.07 5.26
CA ALA A 93 -6.48 -1.27 6.48
C ALA A 93 -5.18 -1.47 7.28
N SER A 94 -4.73 -2.72 7.44
CA SER A 94 -3.48 -3.06 8.14
C SER A 94 -2.26 -2.45 7.45
N TRP A 95 -2.20 -2.53 6.13
CA TRP A 95 -1.13 -1.88 5.36
C TRP A 95 -1.18 -0.35 5.44
N TYR A 96 -2.37 0.25 5.47
CA TYR A 96 -2.49 1.69 5.64
C TYR A 96 -2.03 2.14 7.04
N ALA A 97 -2.42 1.42 8.09
CA ALA A 97 -1.92 1.66 9.45
C ALA A 97 -0.39 1.53 9.52
N GLY A 98 0.18 0.49 8.89
CA GLY A 98 1.63 0.33 8.79
C GLY A 98 2.33 1.49 8.07
N ALA A 99 1.75 2.00 6.98
CA ALA A 99 2.28 3.17 6.26
C ALA A 99 2.22 4.45 7.12
N LEU A 100 1.14 4.65 7.88
CA LEU A 100 1.00 5.76 8.83
C LEU A 100 2.04 5.66 9.98
N SER A 101 2.32 4.46 10.47
CA SER A 101 3.37 4.25 11.48
C SER A 101 4.74 4.67 10.95
N LYS A 102 5.10 4.25 9.72
CA LYS A 102 6.36 4.65 9.08
C LYS A 102 6.47 6.16 8.86
N LEU A 103 5.35 6.83 8.57
CA LEU A 103 5.31 8.29 8.47
C LEU A 103 5.57 8.95 9.82
N THR A 104 4.99 8.40 10.89
CA THR A 104 5.17 8.90 12.25
C THR A 104 6.65 8.88 12.66
N ASP A 105 7.40 7.83 12.27
CA ASP A 105 8.84 7.75 12.53
C ASP A 105 9.67 8.87 11.88
N LYS A 106 9.10 9.59 10.90
CA LYS A 106 9.75 10.71 10.20
C LYS A 106 9.22 12.07 10.62
N GLN A 107 8.07 12.15 11.27
CA GLN A 107 7.47 13.40 11.72
C GLN A 107 8.24 13.95 12.93
N THR A 108 8.49 15.26 12.92
CA THR A 108 9.17 15.96 14.03
C THR A 108 8.21 16.79 14.87
N GLU A 109 7.08 17.20 14.29
CA GLU A 109 6.08 18.02 14.97
C GLU A 109 5.03 17.16 15.66
N ILE A 110 4.85 17.36 16.97
CA ILE A 110 3.91 16.58 17.79
C ILE A 110 2.47 16.68 17.29
N GLU A 111 2.08 17.82 16.72
CA GLU A 111 0.75 18.01 16.16
C GLU A 111 0.51 17.12 14.93
N GLU A 112 1.53 16.94 14.08
CA GLU A 112 1.45 16.04 12.92
C GLU A 112 1.39 14.57 13.34
N VAL A 113 2.20 14.20 14.34
CA VAL A 113 2.17 12.86 14.95
C VAL A 113 0.77 12.56 15.51
N ASN A 114 0.20 13.47 16.29
CA ASN A 114 -1.14 13.29 16.87
C ASN A 114 -2.22 13.11 15.80
N ARG A 115 -2.17 13.87 14.70
CA ARG A 115 -3.08 13.70 13.56
C ARG A 115 -2.93 12.34 12.88
N THR A 116 -1.71 11.81 12.81
CA THR A 116 -1.42 10.49 12.24
C THR A 116 -1.90 9.37 13.15
N VAL A 117 -1.66 9.48 14.46
CA VAL A 117 -2.14 8.55 15.49
C VAL A 117 -3.67 8.49 15.51
N GLU A 118 -4.36 9.61 15.38
CA GLU A 118 -5.83 9.62 15.33
C GLU A 118 -6.38 8.81 14.13
N LYS A 119 -5.71 8.88 12.96
CA LYS A 119 -6.08 8.05 11.81
C LYS A 119 -5.91 6.56 12.10
N VAL A 120 -4.81 6.17 12.75
CA VAL A 120 -4.57 4.78 13.16
C VAL A 120 -5.63 4.32 14.16
N LYS A 121 -5.99 5.17 15.12
CA LYS A 121 -7.06 4.89 16.09
C LYS A 121 -8.41 4.65 15.42
N ILE A 122 -8.78 5.48 14.43
CA ILE A 122 -10.03 5.28 13.65
C ILE A 122 -10.02 3.92 12.93
N ILE A 123 -8.88 3.51 12.37
CA ILE A 123 -8.73 2.20 11.73
C ILE A 123 -8.92 1.09 12.77
N TYR A 124 -8.25 1.20 13.93
CA TYR A 124 -8.37 0.23 15.03
C TYR A 124 -9.81 0.11 15.52
N GLU A 125 -10.51 1.21 15.78
CA GLU A 125 -11.90 1.18 16.24
C GLU A 125 -12.83 0.47 15.24
N LYS A 126 -12.60 0.68 13.93
CA LYS A 126 -13.36 0.00 12.89
C LYS A 126 -13.11 -1.51 12.85
N PHE A 127 -11.88 -1.94 13.11
CA PHE A 127 -11.45 -3.34 12.95
C PHE A 127 -10.97 -3.96 14.27
N HIS A 128 -11.49 -3.53 15.42
CA HIS A 128 -11.01 -3.89 16.76
C HIS A 128 -11.11 -5.38 17.13
N ASN A 129 -11.86 -6.17 16.34
CA ASN A 129 -11.96 -7.63 16.50
C ASN A 129 -11.14 -8.40 15.45
N SER A 130 -10.43 -7.71 14.56
CA SER A 130 -9.57 -8.33 13.56
C SER A 130 -8.25 -8.73 14.18
N GLU A 131 -7.75 -9.92 13.86
CA GLU A 131 -6.40 -10.37 14.24
C GLU A 131 -5.29 -9.66 13.44
N ARG A 132 -5.64 -8.84 12.45
CA ARG A 132 -4.69 -8.17 11.54
C ARG A 132 -4.37 -6.71 11.92
N ILE A 133 -5.11 -6.12 12.85
CA ILE A 133 -5.09 -4.68 13.18
C ILE A 133 -4.65 -4.45 14.62
#